data_AF-A0A8B0SQH2-F1
#
_entry.id   AF-A0A8B0SQH2-F1
#
_cell.length_a   1.000
_cell.length_b   1.000
_cell.length_c   1.000
_cell.angle_alpha   90.00
_cell.angle_beta   90.00
_cell.angle_gamma   90.00
#
_symmetry.space_group_name_H-M   'P 1'
#
loop_
_entity.id
_entity.type
_entity.pdbx_description
1 polymer ?
#
loop_
_entity_poly.entity_id
_entity_poly.type
_entity_poly.pdbx_seq_one_letter_code
_entity_poly.pdbx_strand_id
1 'polypeptide(L)'
;MMVNNNKLDLSATATSNKSVNIGDTIVNTGKVDSTISFDGASPYIGIGYRQPIASNKGLSLTSELGILYQGSPKVSLQVSPQNLVSQTDINKEIDNIRNDIDSIKYWPVASIGISYGF
;
A
#
# COMPACT_ATOMS: atom_id res chain seq x y z
N MET A 1 -5.50 8.80 15.38
CA MET A 1 -5.01 8.89 13.99
C MET A 1 -3.63 8.26 13.96
N MET A 2 -3.37 7.33 13.05
CA MET A 2 -2.05 6.74 12.90
C MET A 2 -1.25 7.54 11.86
N VAL A 3 0.04 7.74 12.13
CA VAL A 3 0.97 8.28 11.14
C VAL A 3 1.31 7.15 10.16
N ASN A 4 1.09 7.39 8.87
CA ASN A 4 1.37 6.43 7.80
C ASN A 4 2.49 6.94 6.90
N ASN A 5 3.63 6.26 6.96
CA ASN A 5 4.80 6.53 6.11
C ASN A 5 5.08 5.36 5.17
N ASN A 6 4.05 4.57 4.84
CA ASN A 6 4.22 3.44 3.93
C ASN A 6 4.68 3.95 2.56
N LYS A 7 5.83 3.44 2.14
CA LYS A 7 6.47 3.75 0.87
C LYS A 7 6.98 2.45 0.27
N LEU A 8 6.74 2.27 -1.03
CA LEU A 8 7.27 1.18 -1.82
C LEU A 8 8.07 1.76 -2.97
N ASP A 9 9.35 1.41 -3.03
CA ASP A 9 10.25 1.77 -4.11
C ASP A 9 10.52 0.54 -4.98
N LEU A 10 10.29 0.68 -6.28
CA LEU A 10 10.43 -0.37 -7.28
C LEU A 10 11.40 0.12 -8.36
N SER A 11 12.28 -0.77 -8.81
CA SER A 11 13.23 -0.49 -9.89
C SER A 11 13.26 -1.67 -10.84
N ALA A 12 13.06 -1.40 -12.13
CA ALA A 12 13.12 -2.39 -13.20
C ALA A 12 14.11 -1.95 -14.28
N THR A 13 14.91 -2.90 -14.78
CA THR A 13 15.79 -2.66 -15.93
C THR A 13 15.24 -3.41 -17.13
N ALA A 14 14.83 -2.66 -18.15
CA ALA A 14 14.36 -3.21 -19.40
C ALA A 14 15.54 -3.66 -20.27
N THR A 15 15.41 -4.85 -20.87
CA THR A 15 16.36 -5.39 -21.86
C THR A 15 15.58 -6.04 -23.00
N SER A 16 16.21 -6.28 -24.14
CA SER A 16 15.54 -6.90 -25.30
C SER A 16 14.89 -8.25 -24.98
N ASN A 17 15.38 -8.97 -23.96
CA ASN A 17 14.84 -10.26 -23.52
C ASN A 17 13.89 -10.13 -22.30
N LYS A 18 13.77 -8.92 -21.73
CA LYS A 18 12.92 -8.59 -20.57
C LYS A 18 12.38 -7.18 -20.76
N SER A 19 11.42 -7.06 -21.66
CA SER A 19 10.73 -5.81 -21.95
C SER A 19 9.82 -5.40 -20.79
N VAL A 20 9.65 -4.09 -20.59
CA VAL A 20 8.73 -3.51 -19.61
C VAL A 20 7.65 -2.74 -20.37
N ASN A 21 6.38 -2.96 -20.04
CA ASN A 21 5.31 -2.14 -20.60
C ASN A 21 5.10 -0.90 -19.70
N ILE A 22 4.97 0.27 -20.32
CA ILE A 22 4.66 1.53 -19.64
C ILE A 22 3.52 2.17 -20.44
N GLY A 23 2.30 2.09 -19.92
CA GLY A 23 1.10 2.46 -20.66
C GLY A 23 0.92 1.54 -21.87
N ASP A 24 0.97 2.11 -23.07
CA ASP A 24 0.93 1.36 -24.33
C ASP A 24 2.33 1.17 -24.96
N THR A 25 3.37 1.73 -24.35
CA THR A 25 4.74 1.68 -24.88
C THR A 25 5.54 0.54 -24.27
N ILE A 26 6.04 -0.34 -25.14
CA ILE A 26 6.97 -1.41 -24.75
C ILE A 26 8.40 -0.87 -24.76
N VAL A 27 9.02 -0.85 -23.58
CA VAL A 27 10.40 -0.45 -23.34
C VAL A 27 11.30 -1.69 -23.33
N ASN A 28 12.28 -1.71 -24.23
CA ASN A 28 13.23 -2.82 -24.38
C ASN A 28 14.65 -2.47 -23.92
N THR A 29 14.87 -1.25 -23.46
CA THR A 29 16.16 -0.77 -22.96
C THR A 29 15.93 0.36 -21.97
N GLY A 30 16.79 0.47 -20.96
CA GLY A 30 16.72 1.53 -19.97
C GLY A 30 16.23 1.06 -18.61
N LYS A 31 15.99 2.02 -17.72
CA LYS A 31 15.62 1.80 -16.33
C LYS A 31 14.31 2.52 -16.04
N VAL A 32 13.46 1.86 -15.27
CA VAL A 32 12.18 2.39 -14.78
C VAL A 32 12.25 2.35 -13.26
N ASP A 33 12.15 3.52 -12.64
CA ASP A 33 12.05 3.68 -11.20
C ASP A 33 10.62 4.12 -10.88
N SER A 34 9.97 3.45 -9.93
CA SER A 34 8.60 3.74 -9.51
C SER A 34 8.52 3.83 -8.00
N THR A 35 7.90 4.89 -7.50
CA THR A 35 7.67 5.10 -6.07
C THR A 35 6.17 5.20 -5.82
N ILE A 36 5.68 4.36 -4.93
CA ILE A 36 4.31 4.39 -4.44
C ILE A 36 4.35 4.84 -2.98
N SER A 37 3.57 5.85 -2.64
CA SER A 37 3.45 6.39 -1.27
C SER A 37 1.99 6.64 -0.93
N PHE A 38 1.68 6.66 0.37
CA PHE A 38 0.33 6.89 0.87
C PHE A 38 0.25 8.19 1.68
N ASP A 39 -0.96 8.63 1.98
CA ASP A 39 -1.16 9.82 2.81
C ASP A 39 -0.70 9.59 4.25
N GLY A 40 -0.21 10.67 4.88
CA GLY A 40 0.38 10.64 6.22
C GLY A 40 -0.60 10.31 7.34
N ALA A 41 -1.91 10.45 7.09
CA ALA A 41 -2.96 10.19 8.07
C ALA A 41 -3.77 8.97 7.64
N SER A 42 -3.72 7.91 8.44
CA SER A 42 -4.52 6.71 8.23
C SER A 42 -5.53 6.54 9.37
N PRO A 43 -6.79 6.99 9.20
CA PRO A 43 -7.82 6.72 10.19
C PRO A 43 -8.13 5.23 10.26
N TYR A 44 -8.43 4.78 11.47
CA TYR A 44 -8.75 3.39 11.78
C TYR A 44 -10.08 3.35 12.53
N ILE A 45 -10.94 2.41 12.15
CA ILE A 45 -12.17 2.12 12.87
C ILE A 45 -12.24 0.61 13.12
N GLY A 46 -12.48 0.23 14.37
CA GLY A 46 -12.54 -1.17 14.78
C GLY A 46 -13.61 -1.41 15.83
N ILE A 47 -14.09 -2.64 15.87
CA ILE A 47 -15.00 -3.17 16.89
C ILE A 47 -14.25 -4.28 17.61
N GLY A 48 -14.17 -4.17 18.93
CA GLY A 48 -13.50 -5.14 19.79
C GLY A 48 -14.47 -5.87 20.70
N TYR A 49 -14.16 -7.14 20.98
CA TYR A 49 -14.78 -7.92 22.03
C TYR A 49 -13.73 -8.30 23.08
N ARG A 50 -14.12 -8.24 24.35
CA ARG A 50 -13.26 -8.64 25.47
C ARG A 50 -14.01 -9.60 26.36
N GLN A 51 -13.39 -10.75 26.61
CA GLN A 51 -13.90 -11.78 27.52
C GLN A 51 -12.93 -12.00 28.68
N PRO A 52 -13.34 -11.72 29.92
CA PRO A 52 -12.56 -12.09 31.10
C PRO A 52 -12.38 -13.62 31.17
N ILE A 53 -11.16 -14.09 31.41
CA ILE A 53 -10.88 -15.52 31.60
C ILE A 53 -10.98 -15.88 33.09
N ALA A 54 -10.74 -14.93 34.01
CA ALA A 54 -10.84 -15.11 35.45
C ALA A 54 -11.79 -14.09 36.11
N SER A 55 -12.53 -14.53 37.14
CA SER A 55 -13.68 -13.79 37.69
C SER A 55 -13.36 -12.63 38.64
N ASN A 56 -12.17 -12.55 39.26
CA ASN A 56 -11.91 -11.58 40.33
C ASN A 56 -10.77 -10.58 40.04
N LYS A 57 -9.70 -11.00 39.36
CA LYS A 57 -8.59 -10.21 38.82
C LYS A 57 -7.88 -11.05 37.76
N GLY A 58 -7.33 -10.43 36.71
CA GLY A 58 -6.40 -11.11 35.81
C GLY A 58 -6.76 -11.15 34.33
N LEU A 59 -6.36 -12.25 33.69
CA LEU A 59 -6.27 -12.38 32.23
C LEU A 59 -7.64 -12.24 31.54
N SER A 60 -7.66 -11.53 30.42
CA SER A 60 -8.80 -11.39 29.52
C SER A 60 -8.37 -11.63 28.09
N LEU A 61 -9.16 -12.39 27.34
CA LEU A 61 -9.02 -12.53 25.90
C LEU A 61 -9.62 -11.30 25.22
N THR A 62 -8.92 -10.75 24.25
CA THR A 62 -9.38 -9.63 23.42
C THR A 62 -9.36 -10.06 21.97
N SER A 63 -10.42 -9.76 21.23
CA SER A 63 -10.45 -9.85 19.77
C SER A 63 -10.90 -8.52 19.20
N GLU A 64 -10.35 -8.15 18.05
CA GLU A 64 -10.69 -6.91 17.38
C GLU A 64 -10.76 -7.13 15.87
N LEU A 65 -11.77 -6.53 15.25
CA LEU A 65 -11.91 -6.45 13.81
C LEU A 65 -12.06 -4.99 13.43
N GLY A 66 -11.24 -4.51 12.51
CA GLY A 66 -11.29 -3.14 12.06
C GLY A 66 -10.87 -2.96 10.61
N ILE A 67 -11.01 -1.72 10.15
CA ILE A 67 -10.64 -1.27 8.82
C ILE A 67 -9.71 -0.07 9.01
N LEU A 68 -8.52 -0.18 8.44
CA LEU A 68 -7.59 0.91 8.29
C LEU A 68 -7.83 1.56 6.92
N TYR A 69 -8.10 2.86 6.91
CA TYR A 69 -8.11 3.64 5.67
C TYR A 69 -6.74 4.31 5.52
N GLN A 70 -5.99 3.97 4.47
CA GLN A 70 -4.64 4.49 4.25
C GLN A 70 -4.55 5.63 3.24
N GLY A 71 -5.70 6.08 2.70
CA GLY A 71 -5.75 7.16 1.71
C GLY A 71 -5.50 6.69 0.28
N SER A 72 -5.63 7.61 -0.66
CA SER A 72 -5.37 7.34 -2.07
C SER A 72 -3.86 7.27 -2.32
N PRO A 73 -3.38 6.27 -3.09
CA PRO A 73 -1.98 6.14 -3.36
C PRO A 73 -1.46 7.21 -4.32
N LYS A 74 -0.25 7.68 -4.03
CA LYS A 74 0.53 8.59 -4.86
C LYS A 74 1.62 7.78 -5.56
N VAL A 75 1.55 7.75 -6.89
CA VAL A 75 2.49 7.02 -7.75
C VAL A 75 3.36 8.03 -8.49
N SER A 76 4.67 7.83 -8.45
CA SER A 76 5.65 8.57 -9.24
C SER A 76 6.45 7.58 -10.07
N LEU A 77 6.57 7.82 -11.37
CA LEU A 77 7.27 6.95 -12.31
C LEU A 77 8.33 7.75 -13.08
N GLN A 78 9.55 7.23 -13.15
CA GLN A 78 10.67 7.82 -13.87
C GLN A 78 11.28 6.80 -14.82
N VAL A 79 11.52 7.21 -16.06
CA VAL A 79 12.11 6.37 -17.10
C VAL A 79 13.43 6.98 -17.57
N SER A 80 14.46 6.15 -17.69
CA SER A 80 15.81 6.56 -18.10
C SER A 80 16.36 5.67 -19.23
N PRO A 81 17.00 6.22 -20.26
CA PRO A 81 17.13 7.65 -20.58
C PRO A 81 15.79 8.36 -20.80
N GLN A 82 15.79 9.68 -20.61
CA GLN A 82 14.61 10.52 -20.80
C GLN A 82 14.10 10.46 -22.25
N ASN A 83 12.79 10.65 -22.45
CA ASN A 83 12.10 10.58 -23.76
C ASN A 83 12.03 9.17 -24.41
N LEU A 84 12.39 8.11 -23.70
CA LEU A 84 12.13 6.73 -24.16
C LEU A 84 10.64 6.40 -24.27
N VAL A 85 9.84 7.06 -23.44
CA VAL A 85 8.39 6.89 -23.34
C VAL A 85 7.73 8.25 -23.36
N SER A 86 6.58 8.35 -24.01
CA SER A 86 5.82 9.60 -24.05
C SER A 86 5.29 9.94 -22.65
N GLN A 87 5.17 11.24 -22.35
CA GLN A 87 4.55 11.65 -21.07
C GLN A 87 3.09 11.15 -20.97
N THR A 88 2.40 11.01 -22.09
CA THR A 88 1.05 10.45 -22.16
C THR A 88 1.01 9.02 -21.66
N ASP A 89 1.95 8.18 -22.08
CA ASP A 89 2.02 6.78 -21.66
C ASP A 89 2.47 6.64 -20.20
N ILE A 90 3.39 7.50 -19.74
CA ILE A 90 3.77 7.56 -18.32
C ILE A 90 2.56 7.92 -17.46
N ASN A 91 1.76 8.90 -17.87
CA ASN A 91 0.54 9.28 -17.14
C ASN A 91 -0.50 8.16 -17.16
N LYS A 92 -0.66 7.49 -18.30
CA LYS A 92 -1.55 6.32 -18.43
C LYS A 92 -1.12 5.20 -17.48
N GLU A 93 0.18 4.91 -17.40
CA GLU A 93 0.72 3.92 -16.47
C GLU A 93 0.47 4.30 -15.01
N ILE A 94 0.70 5.56 -14.66
CA ILE A 94 0.40 6.09 -13.31
C ILE A 94 -1.07 5.90 -12.95
N ASP A 95 -1.98 6.19 -13.89
CA ASP A 95 -3.42 6.04 -13.66
C ASP A 95 -3.84 4.56 -13.58
N ASN A 96 -3.26 3.68 -14.41
CA ASN A 96 -3.46 2.24 -14.34
C ASN A 96 -3.05 1.70 -12.96
N ILE A 97 -1.80 2.01 -12.53
CA ILE A 97 -1.31 1.61 -11.22
C ILE A 97 -2.27 2.14 -10.16
N ARG A 98 -2.58 3.45 -10.17
CA ARG A 98 -3.47 4.06 -9.18
C ARG A 98 -4.81 3.33 -9.10
N ASN A 99 -5.43 2.98 -10.23
CA ASN A 99 -6.70 2.28 -10.26
C ASN A 99 -6.60 0.86 -9.68
N ASP A 100 -5.53 0.14 -10.01
CA ASP A 100 -5.29 -1.22 -9.49
C ASP A 100 -5.12 -1.20 -7.96
N ILE A 101 -4.36 -0.22 -7.45
CA ILE A 101 -4.08 -0.10 -6.02
C ILE A 101 -5.10 0.75 -5.23
N ASP A 102 -6.10 1.36 -5.88
CA ASP A 102 -7.16 2.12 -5.21
C ASP A 102 -8.07 1.20 -4.37
N SER A 103 -8.24 -0.06 -4.79
CA SER A 103 -8.97 -1.07 -4.03
C SER A 103 -8.34 -1.35 -2.65
N ILE A 104 -7.04 -1.09 -2.52
CA ILE A 104 -6.22 -1.36 -1.34
C ILE A 104 -6.28 -0.19 -0.32
N LYS A 105 -7.01 0.90 -0.62
CA LYS A 105 -7.15 2.03 0.31
C LYS A 105 -7.82 1.66 1.63
N TYR A 106 -8.59 0.58 1.64
CA TYR A 106 -9.19 -0.01 2.85
C TYR A 106 -8.51 -1.35 3.15
N TRP A 107 -7.84 -1.42 4.30
CA TRP A 107 -7.14 -2.63 4.73
C TRP A 107 -7.86 -3.25 5.94
N PRO A 108 -8.42 -4.47 5.81
CA PRO A 108 -9.02 -5.14 6.95
C PRO A 108 -7.93 -5.57 7.94
N VAL A 109 -8.17 -5.33 9.21
CA VAL A 109 -7.29 -5.70 10.32
C VAL A 109 -8.06 -6.61 11.26
N ALA A 110 -7.47 -7.75 11.60
CA ALA A 110 -7.99 -8.66 12.62
C ALA A 110 -6.89 -8.89 13.65
N SER A 111 -7.23 -8.77 14.93
CA SER A 111 -6.30 -9.01 16.02
C SER A 111 -6.93 -9.89 17.10
N ILE A 112 -6.09 -10.70 17.73
CA ILE A 112 -6.42 -11.50 18.90
C ILE A 112 -5.30 -11.27 19.90
N GLY A 113 -5.66 -11.02 21.16
CA GLY A 113 -4.72 -10.63 22.21
C GLY A 113 -5.13 -11.17 23.57
N ILE A 114 -4.17 -11.12 24.49
CA ILE A 114 -4.38 -11.42 25.91
C ILE A 114 -4.00 -10.17 26.68
N SER A 115 -4.88 -9.71 27.56
CA SER A 115 -4.69 -8.54 28.41
C SER A 115 -4.74 -8.95 29.88
N TYR A 116 -3.96 -8.29 30.75
CA TYR A 116 -3.94 -8.57 32.18
C TYR A 116 -4.27 -7.29 32.96
N GLY A 117 -5.33 -7.32 33.77
CA GLY A 117 -5.70 -6.23 34.68
C GLY A 117 -5.35 -6.57 36.14
N PHE A 118 -4.69 -5.63 36.83
CA PHE A 118 -4.27 -5.73 38.24
C PHE A 118 -5.28 -5.12 39.21
#